data_AF-A0A956AI11-F1
#
_entry.id   AF-A0A956AI11-F1
#
_cell.length_a   1.000
_cell.length_b   1.000
_cell.length_c   1.000
_cell.angle_alpha   90.00
_cell.angle_beta   90.00
_cell.angle_gamma   90.00
#
_symmetry.space_group_name_H-M   'P 1'
#
loop_
_entity.id
_entity.type
_entity.pdbx_description
1 polymer ?
#
loop_
_entity_poly.entity_id
_entity_poly.type
_entity_poly.pdbx_seq_one_letter_code
_entity_poly.pdbx_strand_id
1 'polypeptide(L)'
;MRGLLALALVAGCDDGSPPPPPASSFIALARDFKEFSTWTRVEGAAAPDAHPGGEAYIYVNRPPGTGQTAFEVGTILVRALASGDGTDAQIHAMVKRGGRYNADGAAGWEWFELALALDGTPIIVWRGTGAPTGAEYGFGEAAVE
;
A
#
# COMPACT_ATOMS: atom_id res chain seq x y z
N MET A 1 -8.61 -18.84 62.85
CA MET A 1 -8.47 -19.35 61.47
C MET A 1 -7.71 -18.29 60.66
N ARG A 2 -6.43 -18.55 60.34
CA ARG A 2 -5.59 -17.71 59.48
C ARG A 2 -5.51 -18.39 58.11
N GLY A 3 -6.02 -17.75 57.06
CA GLY A 3 -5.83 -18.19 55.68
C GLY A 3 -4.94 -17.18 54.96
N LEU A 4 -3.70 -17.59 54.62
CA LEU A 4 -2.84 -16.85 53.71
C LEU A 4 -3.34 -17.10 52.27
N LEU A 5 -3.62 -16.03 51.55
CA LEU A 5 -3.88 -16.05 50.11
C LEU A 5 -2.55 -15.83 49.39
N ALA A 6 -2.05 -16.84 48.68
CA ALA A 6 -0.84 -16.74 47.88
C ALA A 6 -1.17 -16.17 46.49
N LEU A 7 -0.59 -15.02 46.17
CA LEU A 7 -0.70 -14.36 44.87
C LEU A 7 0.43 -14.89 43.96
N ALA A 8 0.09 -15.67 42.94
CA ALA A 8 1.04 -16.14 41.94
C ALA A 8 1.31 -15.04 40.91
N LEU A 9 2.51 -14.47 40.88
CA LEU A 9 2.98 -13.62 39.79
C LEU A 9 3.35 -14.52 38.59
N VAL A 10 2.67 -14.31 37.47
CA VAL A 10 3.07 -14.88 36.18
C VAL A 10 4.13 -13.96 35.58
N ALA A 11 5.40 -14.36 35.66
CA ALA A 11 6.49 -13.69 34.97
C ALA A 11 6.38 -14.01 33.47
N GLY A 12 6.00 -13.02 32.66
CA GLY A 12 6.10 -13.11 31.20
C GLY A 12 7.57 -12.97 30.78
N CYS A 13 8.06 -13.90 29.98
CA CYS A 13 9.38 -13.81 29.37
C CYS A 13 9.35 -12.70 28.31
N ASP A 14 9.87 -11.54 28.65
CA ASP A 14 10.33 -10.54 27.69
C ASP A 14 11.80 -10.89 27.39
N ASP A 15 12.09 -11.47 26.23
CA ASP A 15 13.43 -11.94 25.86
C ASP A 15 14.41 -10.79 25.52
N GLY A 16 14.08 -9.54 25.86
CA GLY A 16 14.97 -8.36 25.72
C GLY A 16 15.54 -8.14 24.32
N SER A 17 15.04 -8.87 23.32
CA SER A 17 15.53 -8.81 21.97
C SER A 17 15.02 -7.52 21.36
N PRO A 18 15.91 -6.62 20.89
CA PRO A 18 15.46 -5.42 20.21
C PRO A 18 14.53 -5.82 19.06
N PRO A 19 13.47 -5.03 18.78
CA PRO A 19 12.60 -5.31 17.65
C PRO A 19 13.46 -5.47 16.39
N PRO A 20 13.15 -6.45 15.52
CA PRO A 20 13.91 -6.64 14.31
C PRO A 20 14.01 -5.32 13.54
N PRO A 21 15.16 -5.00 12.93
CA PRO A 21 15.27 -3.78 12.13
C PRO A 21 14.18 -3.81 11.04
N PRO A 22 13.64 -2.64 10.65
CA PRO A 22 12.64 -2.59 9.59
C PRO A 22 13.16 -3.31 8.36
N ALA A 23 12.30 -4.10 7.71
CA ALA A 23 12.66 -4.84 6.53
C ALA A 23 13.25 -3.88 5.48
N SER A 24 14.47 -4.15 5.03
CA SER A 24 15.14 -3.32 4.03
C SER A 24 14.43 -3.33 2.68
N SER A 25 13.57 -4.32 2.46
CA SER A 25 12.67 -4.37 1.31
C SER A 25 11.34 -5.09 1.61
N PHE A 26 10.33 -4.76 0.81
CA PHE A 26 9.00 -5.38 0.83
C PHE A 26 8.60 -5.80 -0.58
N ILE A 27 8.32 -7.10 -0.77
CA ILE A 27 7.84 -7.66 -2.04
C ILE A 27 6.33 -7.84 -1.94
N ALA A 28 5.58 -6.94 -2.58
CA ALA A 28 4.13 -7.06 -2.63
C ALA A 28 3.70 -8.31 -3.40
N LEU A 29 2.61 -8.91 -2.97
CA LEU A 29 1.89 -10.02 -3.58
C LEU A 29 0.41 -9.66 -3.69
N ALA A 30 -0.37 -10.43 -4.46
CA ALA A 30 -1.78 -10.12 -4.72
C ALA A 30 -2.59 -9.93 -3.42
N ARG A 31 -2.31 -10.75 -2.40
CA ARG A 31 -2.95 -10.67 -1.08
C ARG A 31 -2.73 -9.33 -0.35
N ASP A 32 -1.65 -8.62 -0.65
CA ASP A 32 -1.33 -7.36 0.03
C ASP A 32 -2.20 -6.20 -0.49
N PHE A 33 -2.88 -6.40 -1.63
CA PHE A 33 -3.89 -5.49 -2.15
C PHE A 33 -5.31 -5.86 -1.73
N LYS A 34 -5.49 -6.96 -0.99
CA LYS A 34 -6.82 -7.40 -0.56
C LYS A 34 -7.49 -6.29 0.24
N GLU A 35 -8.78 -6.07 -0.03
CA GLU A 35 -9.61 -5.08 0.69
C GLU A 35 -9.07 -3.63 0.56
N PHE A 36 -8.31 -3.29 -0.48
CA PHE A 36 -7.80 -1.91 -0.64
C PHE A 36 -8.90 -0.84 -0.61
N SER A 37 -10.12 -1.19 -1.04
CA SER A 37 -11.29 -0.31 -1.02
C SER A 37 -11.74 0.10 0.39
N THR A 38 -11.28 -0.60 1.43
CA THR A 38 -11.55 -0.27 2.83
C THR A 38 -10.43 0.52 3.49
N TRP A 39 -9.32 0.76 2.79
CA TRP A 39 -8.20 1.52 3.33
C TRP A 39 -8.52 3.02 3.39
N THR A 40 -7.65 3.78 4.05
CA THR A 40 -7.77 5.23 4.15
C THR A 40 -7.77 5.85 2.75
N ARG A 41 -8.76 6.69 2.44
CA ARG A 41 -8.78 7.49 1.22
C ARG A 41 -7.90 8.73 1.39
N VAL A 42 -7.08 9.02 0.39
CA VAL A 42 -6.30 10.25 0.34
C VAL A 42 -7.18 11.35 -0.25
N GLU A 43 -7.66 12.24 0.61
CA GLU A 43 -8.47 13.39 0.21
C GLU A 43 -7.67 14.37 -0.66
N GLY A 44 -8.32 14.96 -1.67
CA GLY A 44 -7.70 15.97 -2.54
C GLY A 44 -6.68 15.43 -3.57
N ALA A 45 -6.36 14.13 -3.53
CA ALA A 45 -5.53 13.47 -4.54
C ALA A 45 -6.35 13.05 -5.78
N ALA A 46 -7.20 13.96 -6.27
CA ALA A 46 -7.78 13.82 -7.59
C ALA A 46 -6.61 13.85 -8.58
N ALA A 47 -6.39 12.76 -9.30
CA ALA A 47 -5.42 12.74 -10.38
C ALA A 47 -5.74 13.90 -11.34
N PRO A 48 -4.78 14.77 -11.70
CA PRO A 48 -4.98 15.68 -12.81
C PRO A 48 -5.30 14.80 -14.03
N ASP A 49 -6.35 15.18 -14.74
CA ASP A 49 -7.02 14.42 -15.79
C ASP A 49 -7.92 13.30 -15.22
N ALA A 50 -9.18 13.69 -15.01
CA ALA A 50 -10.30 12.77 -14.99
C ALA A 50 -10.24 11.95 -16.30
N HIS A 51 -9.71 10.73 -16.19
CA HIS A 51 -9.84 9.70 -17.20
C HIS A 51 -11.29 9.72 -17.72
N PRO A 52 -11.57 9.53 -19.02
CA PRO A 52 -12.93 9.59 -19.57
C PRO A 52 -13.94 8.56 -18.99
N GLY A 53 -13.60 7.85 -17.91
CA GLY A 53 -14.41 6.89 -17.18
C GLY A 53 -14.80 7.26 -15.73
N GLY A 54 -14.57 8.50 -15.28
CA GLY A 54 -15.13 9.01 -14.00
C GLY A 54 -14.11 9.44 -12.94
N GLU A 55 -14.61 9.76 -11.73
CA GLU A 55 -13.80 10.15 -10.57
C GLU A 55 -12.84 9.01 -10.17
N ALA A 56 -11.60 9.30 -9.80
CA ALA A 56 -10.65 8.29 -9.32
C ALA A 56 -10.31 8.53 -7.84
N TYR A 57 -10.27 7.46 -7.05
CA TYR A 57 -9.87 7.53 -5.65
C TYR A 57 -8.49 6.91 -5.44
N ILE A 58 -7.71 7.50 -4.53
CA ILE A 58 -6.46 6.92 -4.04
C ILE A 58 -6.68 6.37 -2.63
N TYR A 59 -6.34 5.10 -2.45
CA TYR A 59 -6.40 4.36 -1.18
C TYR A 59 -4.99 4.09 -0.67
N VAL A 60 -4.76 4.24 0.64
CA VAL A 60 -3.46 4.01 1.28
C VAL A 60 -3.57 3.10 2.49
N ASN A 61 -2.78 2.02 2.54
CA ASN A 61 -2.80 1.06 3.66
C ASN A 61 -2.21 1.65 4.95
N ARG A 62 -1.18 2.49 4.81
CA ARG A 62 -0.41 3.11 5.89
C ARG A 62 -0.06 4.54 5.50
N PRO A 63 -0.92 5.52 5.83
CA PRO A 63 -0.58 6.92 5.60
C PRO A 63 0.63 7.31 6.46
N PRO A 64 1.48 8.26 6.00
CA PRO A 64 2.59 8.75 6.78
C PRO A 64 2.08 9.36 8.09
N GLY A 65 2.76 9.06 9.20
CA GLY A 65 2.44 9.66 10.49
C GLY A 65 2.70 11.16 10.50
N THR A 66 2.14 11.88 11.48
CA THR A 66 2.33 13.33 11.62
C THR A 66 3.82 13.70 11.67
N GLY A 67 4.25 14.59 10.79
CA GLY A 67 5.65 15.04 10.71
C GLY A 67 6.58 14.12 9.92
N GLN A 68 6.09 13.00 9.38
CA GLN A 68 6.85 12.19 8.42
C GLN A 68 6.75 12.81 7.03
N THR A 69 7.88 12.94 6.35
CA THR A 69 7.98 13.49 4.99
C THR A 69 8.19 12.40 3.94
N ALA A 70 8.23 11.13 4.33
CA ALA A 70 8.49 10.01 3.43
C ALA A 70 7.61 8.81 3.78
N PHE A 71 7.28 8.02 2.76
CA PHE A 71 6.56 6.76 2.93
C PHE A 71 7.49 5.64 3.41
N GLU A 72 7.04 4.86 4.39
CA GLU A 72 7.76 3.70 4.91
C GLU A 72 7.77 2.54 3.90
N VAL A 73 8.78 1.67 3.99
CA VAL A 73 8.79 0.42 3.21
C VAL A 73 7.53 -0.41 3.52
N GLY A 74 6.85 -0.82 2.45
CA GLY A 74 5.58 -1.53 2.43
C GLY A 74 4.34 -0.63 2.50
N THR A 75 4.47 0.69 2.37
CA THR A 75 3.31 1.52 2.02
C THR A 75 2.82 1.12 0.63
N ILE A 76 1.50 1.06 0.49
CA ILE A 76 0.79 0.74 -0.75
C ILE A 76 -0.21 1.84 -1.04
N LEU A 77 -0.14 2.40 -2.24
CA LEU A 77 -1.12 3.33 -2.81
C LEU A 77 -1.87 2.61 -3.93
N VAL A 78 -3.20 2.63 -3.92
CA VAL A 78 -4.04 2.07 -4.99
C VAL A 78 -4.92 3.18 -5.55
N ARG A 79 -4.79 3.45 -6.85
CA ARG A 79 -5.72 4.30 -7.59
C ARG A 79 -6.76 3.41 -8.27
N ALA A 80 -8.03 3.70 -8.03
CA ALA A 80 -9.14 3.01 -8.67
C ALA A 80 -10.22 4.00 -9.11
N LEU A 81 -10.80 3.78 -10.29
CA LEU A 81 -11.95 4.56 -10.77
C LEU A 81 -13.18 4.30 -9.89
N ALA A 82 -14.00 5.33 -9.68
CA ALA A 82 -15.27 5.31 -9.00
C ALA A 82 -16.32 4.61 -9.86
N SER A 83 -16.16 3.29 -10.03
CA SER A 83 -17.15 2.36 -10.55
C SER A 83 -17.80 2.76 -11.90
N GLY A 84 -17.18 2.35 -13.01
CA GLY A 84 -17.93 1.91 -14.19
C GLY A 84 -17.88 0.38 -14.22
N ASP A 85 -19.02 -0.27 -13.94
CA ASP A 85 -19.40 -1.67 -14.24
C ASP A 85 -18.39 -2.82 -13.95
N GLY A 86 -17.27 -2.54 -13.29
CA GLY A 86 -16.29 -3.50 -12.80
C GLY A 86 -15.39 -4.13 -13.86
N THR A 87 -15.72 -4.03 -15.14
CA THR A 87 -14.98 -4.71 -16.23
C THR A 87 -13.92 -3.85 -16.92
N ASP A 88 -14.04 -2.51 -16.86
CA ASP A 88 -13.10 -1.56 -17.49
C ASP A 88 -12.37 -0.65 -16.48
N ALA A 89 -12.53 -0.90 -15.18
CA ALA A 89 -11.88 -0.11 -14.14
C ALA A 89 -10.37 -0.38 -14.15
N GLN A 90 -9.60 0.57 -14.70
CA GLN A 90 -8.15 0.56 -14.57
C GLN A 90 -7.74 0.78 -13.11
N ILE A 91 -7.22 -0.28 -12.48
CA ILE A 91 -6.68 -0.22 -11.12
C ILE A 91 -5.17 -0.25 -11.21
N HIS A 92 -4.57 0.79 -10.67
CA HIS A 92 -3.12 0.94 -10.63
C HIS A 92 -2.67 1.03 -9.19
N ALA A 93 -1.47 0.53 -8.88
CA ALA A 93 -0.91 0.66 -7.56
C ALA A 93 0.57 0.97 -7.58
N MET A 94 1.04 1.54 -6.48
CA MET A 94 2.46 1.77 -6.20
C MET A 94 2.79 1.24 -4.81
N VAL A 95 3.93 0.58 -4.67
CA VAL A 95 4.41 0.03 -3.40
C VAL A 95 5.80 0.53 -3.10
N LYS A 96 6.02 1.03 -1.89
CA LYS A 96 7.35 1.38 -1.39
C LYS A 96 8.11 0.09 -1.07
N ARG A 97 8.71 -0.52 -2.10
CA ARG A 97 9.51 -1.75 -1.99
C ARG A 97 10.82 -1.56 -1.23
N GLY A 98 11.50 -0.42 -1.34
CA GLY A 98 12.84 -0.24 -0.75
C GLY A 98 13.95 -1.02 -1.49
N GLY A 99 15.02 -1.38 -0.77
CA GLY A 99 16.08 -2.27 -1.29
C GLY A 99 16.85 -1.81 -2.54
N ARG A 100 16.96 -0.49 -2.77
CA ARG A 100 17.50 0.13 -4.02
C ARG A 100 16.75 -0.23 -5.31
N TYR A 101 15.54 -0.75 -5.20
CA TYR A 101 14.70 -0.97 -6.38
C TYR A 101 14.44 0.37 -7.10
N ASN A 102 14.42 0.36 -8.43
CA ASN A 102 14.12 1.56 -9.25
C ASN A 102 15.00 2.79 -8.91
N ALA A 103 16.29 2.57 -8.62
CA ALA A 103 17.20 3.61 -8.15
C ALA A 103 17.38 4.77 -9.15
N ASP A 104 17.29 4.48 -10.44
CA ASP A 104 17.43 5.47 -11.52
C ASP A 104 16.08 6.12 -11.92
N GLY A 105 14.99 5.75 -11.24
CA GLY A 105 13.63 6.26 -11.46
C GLY A 105 12.96 6.65 -10.14
N ALA A 106 11.77 6.11 -9.87
CA ALA A 106 11.09 6.33 -8.60
C ALA A 106 11.73 5.47 -7.50
N ALA A 107 12.75 6.01 -6.84
CA ALA A 107 13.61 5.28 -5.92
C ALA A 107 12.83 4.55 -4.80
N GLY A 108 13.00 3.23 -4.78
CA GLY A 108 12.35 2.32 -3.84
C GLY A 108 10.88 2.05 -4.13
N TRP A 109 10.33 2.52 -5.26
CA TRP A 109 8.93 2.29 -5.65
C TRP A 109 8.80 1.27 -6.78
N GLU A 110 7.85 0.36 -6.62
CA GLU A 110 7.40 -0.59 -7.65
C GLU A 110 5.96 -0.26 -8.06
N TRP A 111 5.69 -0.38 -9.36
CA TRP A 111 4.41 -0.07 -9.98
C TRP A 111 3.67 -1.35 -10.31
N PHE A 112 2.34 -1.31 -10.26
CA PHE A 112 1.47 -2.45 -10.51
C PHE A 112 0.24 -2.04 -11.32
N GLU A 113 -0.20 -2.97 -12.16
CA GLU A 113 -1.55 -2.99 -12.70
C GLU A 113 -2.30 -4.16 -12.06
N LEU A 114 -3.52 -3.88 -11.62
CA LEU A 114 -4.39 -4.85 -10.98
C LEU A 114 -5.66 -5.04 -11.79
N ALA A 115 -6.13 -6.28 -11.85
CA ALA A 115 -7.50 -6.62 -12.23
C ALA A 115 -8.25 -7.14 -10.99
N LEU A 116 -9.58 -7.15 -11.05
CA LEU A 116 -10.40 -7.84 -10.05
C LEU A 116 -10.96 -9.13 -10.66
N ALA A 117 -10.85 -10.22 -9.92
CA ALA A 117 -11.67 -11.40 -10.20
C ALA A 117 -13.16 -11.08 -9.99
N LEU A 118 -14.04 -11.99 -10.42
CA LEU A 118 -15.50 -11.82 -10.26
C LEU A 118 -15.95 -11.67 -8.81
N ASP A 119 -15.17 -12.19 -7.84
CA ASP A 119 -15.43 -12.06 -6.41
C ASP A 119 -14.79 -10.81 -5.79
N GLY A 120 -14.20 -9.93 -6.60
CA GLY A 120 -13.49 -8.73 -6.16
C GLY A 120 -12.06 -8.99 -5.69
N THR A 121 -11.53 -10.21 -5.80
CA THR A 121 -10.14 -10.50 -5.43
C THR A 121 -9.15 -9.81 -6.37
N PRO A 122 -8.18 -9.02 -5.88
CA PRO A 122 -7.15 -8.42 -6.71
C PRO A 122 -6.23 -9.46 -7.34
N ILE A 123 -5.95 -9.30 -8.63
CA ILE A 123 -4.99 -10.07 -9.41
C ILE A 123 -3.94 -9.10 -9.95
N ILE A 124 -2.66 -9.41 -9.76
CA ILE A 124 -1.57 -8.64 -10.39
C ILE A 124 -1.49 -9.06 -11.85
N VAL A 125 -1.81 -8.16 -12.76
CA VAL A 125 -1.65 -8.41 -14.21
C VAL A 125 -0.29 -7.92 -14.70
N TRP A 126 0.29 -6.92 -14.03
CA TRP A 126 1.60 -6.39 -14.36
C TRP A 126 2.32 -5.80 -13.13
N ARG A 127 3.67 -5.81 -13.16
CA ARG A 127 4.53 -5.08 -12.20
C ARG A 127 5.86 -4.65 -12.80
N GLY A 128 6.42 -3.53 -12.33
CA GLY A 128 7.72 -3.03 -12.81
C GLY A 128 8.17 -1.68 -12.24
N THR A 129 9.08 -0.99 -12.95
CA THR A 129 9.75 0.25 -12.49
C THR A 129 9.04 1.55 -12.89
N GLY A 130 7.97 1.47 -13.68
CA GLY A 130 7.17 2.63 -14.11
C GLY A 130 5.78 2.20 -14.55
N ALA A 131 5.00 3.09 -15.15
CA ALA A 131 3.83 2.68 -15.91
C ALA A 131 4.21 1.73 -17.07
N PRO A 132 3.42 0.71 -17.43
CA PRO A 132 3.47 0.08 -18.75
C PRO A 132 3.46 1.14 -19.86
N THR A 133 4.26 0.92 -20.90
CA THR A 133 4.36 1.83 -22.04
C THR A 133 2.99 2.04 -22.69
N GLY A 134 2.52 3.29 -22.75
CA GLY A 134 1.22 3.67 -23.34
C GLY A 134 0.07 3.88 -22.34
N ALA A 135 0.29 3.66 -21.04
CA ALA A 135 -0.68 3.95 -20.00
C ALA A 135 -0.21 5.15 -19.15
N GLU A 136 -1.07 6.16 -19.00
CA GLU A 136 -0.80 7.34 -18.17
C GLU A 136 -1.23 7.05 -16.72
N TYR A 137 -0.26 6.88 -15.84
CA TYR A 137 -0.51 6.62 -14.42
C TYR A 137 -0.54 7.98 -13.72
N GLY A 138 -1.72 8.56 -13.56
CA GLY A 138 -1.95 9.87 -12.94
C GLY A 138 -1.64 9.96 -11.43
N PHE A 139 -0.60 9.30 -10.93
CA PHE A 139 0.01 9.60 -9.64
C PHE A 139 0.98 10.75 -9.89
N GLY A 140 0.53 12.00 -9.74
CA GLY A 140 1.38 13.17 -10.00
C GLY A 140 2.69 13.16 -9.19
N GLU A 141 3.59 14.12 -9.46
CA GLU A 141 4.92 14.22 -8.81
C GLU A 141 4.91 14.20 -7.27
N ALA A 142 3.77 14.42 -6.62
CA ALA A 142 3.63 14.32 -5.16
C ALA A 142 3.76 12.90 -4.59
N ALA A 143 3.71 11.83 -5.41
CA ALA A 143 3.79 10.44 -4.95
C ALA A 143 5.20 9.82 -5.02
N VAL A 144 6.19 10.54 -5.57
CA VAL A 144 7.54 10.01 -5.85
C VAL A 144 8.62 10.39 -4.84
N GLU A 145 8.33 11.27 -3.87
CA GLU A 145 9.25 11.63 -2.77
C GLU A 145 9.26 10.60 -1.63
#